data_AF-A0A926YQB1-F1
#
_entry.id   AF-A0A926YQB1-F1
#
_cell.length_a   1.000
_cell.length_b   1.000
_cell.length_c   1.000
_cell.angle_alpha   90.00
_cell.angle_beta   90.00
_cell.angle_gamma   90.00
#
_symmetry.space_group_name_H-M   'P 1'
#
loop_
_entity.id
_entity.type
_entity.pdbx_description
1 polymer ?
#
loop_
_entity_poly.entity_id
_entity_poly.type
_entity_poly.pdbx_seq_one_letter_code
_entity_poly.pdbx_strand_id
1 'polypeptide(L)'
;MTLRFVASAITKCSRYGIGLLLASCTATAKVEPRAIQIQQAWQLQPGDTIGGHRVIAGLGDVSIELNGDWVYAPFDGRVQPAQAEDECVMFSSPQIPAYLVRLCGLSRPQLGEVRQGEAIGSAQNLGFATLRRLPDGKWAMVEPSNQLIEQTLRKP
;
A
#
# COMPACT_ATOMS: atom_id res chain seq x y z
N MET A 1 -29.89 17.22 20.18
CA MET A 1 -29.10 18.37 19.69
C MET A 1 -28.84 18.11 18.22
N THR A 2 -29.64 18.70 17.34
CA THR A 2 -29.73 18.32 15.92
C THR A 2 -29.24 19.49 15.07
N LEU A 3 -28.02 19.40 14.54
CA LEU A 3 -27.49 20.40 13.61
C LEU A 3 -28.10 20.19 12.22
N ARG A 4 -28.98 21.11 11.82
CA ARG A 4 -29.42 21.25 10.42
C ARG A 4 -28.42 22.15 9.70
N PHE A 5 -27.57 21.58 8.85
CA PHE A 5 -26.81 22.34 7.86
C PHE A 5 -27.73 22.63 6.66
N VAL A 6 -28.12 23.89 6.51
CA VAL A 6 -28.80 24.39 5.31
C VAL A 6 -27.71 24.78 4.32
N ALA A 7 -27.48 23.95 3.30
CA ALA A 7 -26.60 24.28 2.19
C ALA A 7 -27.34 25.25 1.25
N SER A 8 -26.89 26.49 1.22
CA SER A 8 -27.43 27.55 0.37
C SER A 8 -26.94 27.35 -1.07
N ALA A 9 -27.86 27.06 -2.00
CA ALA A 9 -27.55 26.96 -3.42
C ALA A 9 -27.26 28.36 -3.99
N ILE A 10 -25.99 28.64 -4.30
CA ILE A 10 -25.59 29.87 -4.99
C ILE A 10 -26.03 29.76 -6.46
N THR A 11 -27.23 30.27 -6.76
CA THR A 11 -27.75 30.37 -8.12
C THR A 11 -27.28 31.70 -8.72
N LYS A 12 -26.16 31.68 -9.45
CA LYS A 12 -25.71 32.84 -10.26
C LYS A 12 -26.44 32.81 -11.61
N CYS A 13 -27.63 33.38 -11.68
CA CYS A 13 -28.27 33.71 -12.96
C CYS A 13 -27.92 35.15 -13.33
N SER A 14 -26.91 35.30 -14.21
CA SER A 14 -26.61 36.58 -14.85
C SER A 14 -27.77 36.95 -15.78
N ARG A 15 -28.43 38.09 -15.53
CA ARG A 15 -29.52 38.63 -16.34
C ARG A 15 -28.97 39.71 -17.26
N TYR A 16 -28.76 39.42 -18.55
CA TYR A 16 -28.82 40.41 -19.64
C TYR A 16 -28.93 39.69 -20.98
N GLY A 17 -29.85 40.15 -21.83
CA GLY A 17 -29.84 39.90 -23.28
C GLY A 17 -30.78 38.81 -23.77
N ILE A 18 -31.84 39.24 -24.45
CA ILE A 18 -32.74 38.41 -25.26
C ILE A 18 -31.93 37.80 -26.41
N GLY A 19 -31.74 36.48 -26.36
CA GLY A 19 -31.15 35.66 -27.41
C GLY A 19 -31.38 34.19 -27.07
N LEU A 20 -32.24 33.53 -27.85
CA LEU A 20 -32.62 32.13 -27.68
C LEU A 20 -31.40 31.23 -27.96
N LEU A 21 -30.54 31.04 -26.95
CA LEU A 21 -29.48 30.03 -26.97
C LEU A 21 -29.93 28.91 -26.02
N LEU A 22 -30.25 27.76 -26.61
CA LEU A 22 -30.49 26.50 -25.92
C LEU A 22 -29.20 26.10 -25.18
N ALA A 23 -29.01 26.65 -23.99
CA ALA A 23 -28.00 26.18 -23.06
C ALA A 23 -28.45 24.81 -22.52
N SER A 24 -28.04 23.75 -23.19
CA SER A 24 -28.06 22.40 -22.61
C SER A 24 -27.15 22.39 -21.39
N CYS A 25 -27.75 22.57 -20.21
CA CYS A 25 -27.12 22.27 -18.93
C CYS A 25 -27.01 20.75 -18.83
N THR A 26 -25.89 20.18 -19.25
CA THR A 26 -25.60 18.76 -19.04
C THR A 26 -25.31 18.57 -17.55
N ALA A 27 -26.33 18.22 -16.77
CA ALA A 27 -26.15 17.82 -15.37
C ALA A 27 -25.27 16.56 -15.36
N THR A 28 -24.03 16.69 -14.88
CA THR A 28 -23.16 15.54 -14.67
C THR A 28 -23.79 14.72 -13.57
N ALA A 29 -24.30 13.53 -13.91
CA ALA A 29 -24.85 12.61 -12.92
C ALA A 29 -23.75 12.29 -11.90
N LYS A 30 -24.03 12.57 -10.62
CA LYS A 30 -23.11 12.24 -9.54
C LYS A 30 -23.00 10.71 -9.46
N VAL A 31 -21.81 10.18 -9.73
CA VAL A 31 -21.53 8.75 -9.58
C VAL A 31 -21.50 8.44 -8.09
N GLU A 32 -22.47 7.65 -7.62
CA GLU A 32 -22.51 7.24 -6.22
C GLU A 32 -21.45 6.17 -5.94
N PRO A 33 -20.70 6.27 -4.82
CA PRO A 33 -19.73 5.25 -4.43
C PRO A 33 -20.38 3.87 -4.27
N ARG A 34 -19.72 2.82 -4.77
CA ARG A 34 -20.17 1.44 -4.55
C ARG A 34 -19.77 0.98 -3.16
N ALA A 35 -20.75 0.60 -2.35
CA ALA A 35 -20.50 -0.14 -1.12
C ALA A 35 -20.09 -1.58 -1.47
N ILE A 36 -18.85 -1.94 -1.18
CA ILE A 36 -18.33 -3.31 -1.33
C ILE A 36 -18.11 -3.87 0.07
N GLN A 37 -18.64 -5.06 0.34
CA GLN A 37 -18.35 -5.78 1.58
C GLN A 37 -17.17 -6.74 1.35
N ILE A 38 -16.05 -6.47 2.00
CA ILE A 38 -14.87 -7.33 1.97
C ILE A 38 -14.95 -8.26 3.18
N GLN A 39 -14.86 -9.57 2.94
CA GLN A 39 -14.99 -10.59 4.00
C GLN A 39 -13.71 -10.75 4.85
N GLN A 40 -12.56 -10.28 4.35
CA GLN A 40 -11.28 -10.34 5.05
C GLN A 40 -11.02 -9.02 5.78
N ALA A 41 -10.98 -9.06 7.11
CA ALA A 41 -10.62 -7.93 7.95
C ALA A 41 -9.13 -8.00 8.32
N TRP A 42 -8.27 -7.47 7.46
CA TRP A 42 -6.86 -7.24 7.78
C TRP A 42 -6.74 -6.10 8.81
N GLN A 43 -5.78 -6.17 9.72
CA GLN A 43 -5.59 -5.14 10.72
C GLN A 43 -5.01 -3.85 10.11
N LEU A 44 -4.11 -3.96 9.14
CA LEU A 44 -3.55 -2.83 8.38
C LEU A 44 -4.55 -2.30 7.35
N GLN A 45 -4.84 -1.01 7.43
CA GLN A 45 -5.81 -0.30 6.59
C GLN A 45 -5.19 0.90 5.86
N PRO A 46 -5.71 1.27 4.67
CA PRO A 46 -5.31 2.52 4.01
C PRO A 46 -5.50 3.73 4.93
N GLY A 47 -4.45 4.54 5.09
CA GLY A 47 -4.42 5.67 6.02
C GLY A 47 -3.67 5.41 7.32
N ASP A 48 -3.42 4.14 7.69
CA ASP A 48 -2.55 3.80 8.82
C ASP A 48 -1.12 4.31 8.59
N THR A 49 -0.36 4.46 9.68
CA THR A 49 1.04 4.88 9.65
C THR A 49 1.92 3.84 10.33
N ILE A 50 3.02 3.47 9.67
CA ILE A 50 3.97 2.48 10.14
C ILE A 50 5.40 2.90 9.81
N GLY A 51 6.30 2.88 10.79
CA GLY A 51 7.65 3.38 10.58
C GLY A 51 7.74 4.88 10.24
N GLY A 52 6.63 5.63 10.27
CA GLY A 52 6.54 7.02 9.79
C GLY A 52 5.97 7.15 8.37
N HIS A 53 5.67 6.04 7.70
CA HIS A 53 5.16 5.97 6.34
C HIS A 53 3.68 5.62 6.30
N ARG A 54 2.98 6.15 5.30
CA ARG A 54 1.54 5.93 5.14
C ARG A 54 1.27 4.63 4.38
N VAL A 55 0.34 3.84 4.89
CA VAL A 55 -0.24 2.72 4.17
C VAL A 55 -1.25 3.24 3.14
N ILE A 56 -1.08 2.87 1.86
CA ILE A 56 -1.93 3.33 0.76
C ILE A 56 -2.86 2.23 0.22
N ALA A 57 -2.55 0.94 0.47
CA ALA A 57 -3.43 -0.19 0.16
C ALA A 57 -3.13 -1.39 1.09
N GLY A 58 -4.13 -2.26 1.32
CA GLY A 58 -4.01 -3.47 2.14
C GLY A 58 -5.02 -4.55 1.73
N LEU A 59 -4.60 -5.51 0.91
CA LEU A 59 -5.43 -6.63 0.43
C LEU A 59 -4.60 -7.93 0.32
N GLY A 60 -3.97 -8.33 1.43
CA GLY A 60 -3.05 -9.46 1.50
C GLY A 60 -1.59 -9.06 1.37
N ASP A 61 -1.29 -8.11 0.48
CA ASP A 61 -0.08 -7.29 0.50
C ASP A 61 -0.41 -5.86 0.93
N VAL A 62 0.61 -5.17 1.44
CA VAL A 62 0.51 -3.80 1.94
C VAL A 62 1.34 -2.91 1.04
N SER A 63 0.72 -1.85 0.52
CA SER A 63 1.44 -0.81 -0.22
C SER A 63 1.77 0.36 0.70
N ILE A 64 3.03 0.78 0.70
CA ILE A 64 3.56 1.80 1.61
C ILE A 64 4.24 2.90 0.80
N GLU A 65 3.87 4.16 1.05
CA GLU A 65 4.51 5.31 0.40
C GLU A 65 5.83 5.65 1.11
N LEU A 66 6.95 5.47 0.40
CA LEU A 66 8.30 5.66 0.93
C LEU A 66 8.98 6.94 0.41
N ASN A 67 8.47 7.58 -0.64
CA ASN A 67 9.03 8.83 -1.18
C ASN A 67 10.53 8.77 -1.51
N GLY A 68 11.05 7.59 -1.87
CA GLY A 68 12.46 7.37 -2.17
C GLY A 68 13.30 6.88 -0.99
N ASP A 69 12.70 6.68 0.18
CA ASP A 69 13.40 6.19 1.36
C ASP A 69 13.89 4.75 1.21
N TRP A 70 14.84 4.40 2.08
CA TRP A 70 15.52 3.12 2.10
C TRP A 70 14.69 2.03 2.77
N VAL A 71 14.85 0.83 2.24
CA VAL A 71 14.32 -0.43 2.76
C VAL A 71 15.50 -1.24 3.27
N TYR A 72 15.42 -1.69 4.51
CA TYR A 72 16.49 -2.37 5.23
C TYR A 72 16.15 -3.84 5.50
N ALA A 73 17.16 -4.68 5.64
CA ALA A 73 16.98 -6.07 6.06
C ALA A 73 16.58 -6.12 7.54
N PRO A 74 15.41 -6.68 7.91
CA PRO A 74 14.98 -6.73 9.30
C PRO A 74 15.79 -7.71 10.16
N PHE A 75 16.44 -8.68 9.51
CA PHE A 75 17.33 -9.70 10.09
C PHE A 75 18.47 -10.00 9.13
N ASP A 76 19.47 -10.75 9.59
CA ASP A 76 20.40 -11.42 8.68
C ASP A 76 19.63 -12.39 7.78
N GLY A 77 19.98 -12.42 6.50
CA GLY A 77 19.25 -13.23 5.54
C GLY A 77 19.74 -13.10 4.11
N ARG A 78 18.90 -13.56 3.19
CA ARG A 78 19.20 -13.59 1.76
C ARG A 78 18.07 -12.97 0.96
N VAL A 79 18.44 -12.11 0.02
CA VAL A 79 17.57 -11.48 -0.99
C VAL A 79 17.76 -12.19 -2.33
N GLN A 80 16.67 -12.62 -2.96
CA GLN A 80 16.66 -13.33 -4.24
C GLN A 80 15.59 -12.78 -5.18
N PRO A 81 15.75 -12.87 -6.51
CA PRO A 81 14.68 -12.52 -7.44
C PRO A 81 13.43 -13.39 -7.23
N ALA A 82 12.24 -12.80 -7.34
CA ALA A 82 10.99 -13.56 -7.38
C ALA A 82 10.79 -14.15 -8.80
N GLN A 83 10.61 -15.47 -8.92
CA GLN A 83 10.55 -16.16 -10.22
C GLN A 83 9.40 -15.74 -11.14
N ALA A 84 8.31 -15.21 -10.60
CA ALA A 84 7.08 -14.92 -11.36
C ALA A 84 6.84 -13.42 -11.59
N GLU A 85 7.65 -12.55 -11.01
CA GLU A 85 7.39 -11.10 -10.94
C GLU A 85 8.69 -10.34 -11.16
N ASP A 86 8.82 -9.71 -12.33
CA ASP A 86 10.06 -9.09 -12.82
C ASP A 86 10.59 -7.93 -11.94
N GLU A 87 9.77 -7.41 -11.02
CA GLU A 87 10.08 -6.23 -10.19
C GLU A 87 10.07 -6.50 -8.67
N CYS A 88 10.07 -7.78 -8.28
CA CYS A 88 10.01 -8.17 -6.87
C CYS A 88 11.22 -9.03 -6.47
N VAL A 89 11.60 -8.90 -5.19
CA VAL A 89 12.56 -9.78 -4.54
C VAL A 89 11.91 -10.50 -3.36
N MET A 90 12.45 -11.68 -3.06
CA MET A 90 12.13 -12.47 -1.89
C MET A 90 13.27 -12.34 -0.88
N PHE A 91 12.94 -11.89 0.32
CA PHE A 91 13.80 -11.96 1.48
C PHE A 91 13.45 -13.19 2.32
N SER A 92 14.49 -13.92 2.72
CA SER A 92 14.41 -15.10 3.59
C SER A 92 15.43 -14.97 4.70
N SER A 93 15.12 -15.53 5.87
CA SER A 93 15.99 -15.41 7.04
C SER A 93 15.86 -16.64 7.95
N PRO A 94 16.98 -17.18 8.47
CA PRO A 94 16.95 -18.30 9.41
C PRO A 94 16.29 -17.94 10.75
N GLN A 95 16.14 -16.65 11.07
CA GLN A 95 15.43 -16.16 12.26
C GLN A 95 13.90 -16.33 12.13
N ILE A 96 13.37 -16.38 10.90
CA ILE A 96 11.95 -16.58 10.59
C ILE A 96 11.77 -17.68 9.52
N PRO A 97 12.19 -18.94 9.79
CA PRO A 97 12.41 -19.96 8.77
C PRO A 97 11.14 -20.46 8.07
N ALA A 98 9.96 -20.19 8.65
CA ALA A 98 8.67 -20.53 8.09
C ALA A 98 8.05 -19.38 7.27
N TYR A 99 8.77 -18.27 7.08
CA TYR A 99 8.28 -17.07 6.42
C TYR A 99 9.20 -16.60 5.29
N LEU A 100 8.57 -16.00 4.28
CA LEU A 100 9.23 -15.20 3.26
C LEU A 100 8.63 -13.80 3.27
N VAL A 101 9.44 -12.82 2.92
CA VAL A 101 8.97 -11.45 2.68
C VAL A 101 9.16 -11.13 1.20
N ARG A 102 8.08 -10.77 0.52
CA ARG A 102 8.13 -10.26 -0.85
C ARG A 102 8.17 -8.75 -0.81
N LEU A 103 9.18 -8.17 -1.46
CA LEU A 103 9.39 -6.73 -1.59
C LEU A 103 9.34 -6.34 -3.06
N CYS A 104 8.39 -5.50 -3.44
CA CYS A 104 8.17 -5.05 -4.82
C CYS A 104 8.35 -3.52 -4.93
N GLY A 105 8.81 -3.05 -6.09
CA GLY A 105 9.01 -1.62 -6.35
C GLY A 105 10.36 -1.07 -5.87
N LEU A 106 11.30 -1.96 -5.51
CA LEU A 106 12.65 -1.59 -5.13
C LEU A 106 13.46 -1.10 -6.34
N SER A 107 14.13 0.04 -6.16
CA SER A 107 15.15 0.57 -7.04
C SER A 107 16.51 -0.04 -6.69
N ARG A 108 17.13 -0.69 -7.68
CA ARG A 108 18.48 -1.30 -7.57
C ARG A 108 18.62 -2.23 -6.35
N PRO A 109 17.80 -3.30 -6.24
CA PRO A 109 17.86 -4.18 -5.09
C PRO A 109 19.23 -4.86 -4.96
N GLN A 110 19.76 -4.91 -3.74
CA GLN A 110 20.93 -5.68 -3.37
C GLN A 110 20.54 -7.16 -3.24
N LEU A 111 21.03 -7.98 -4.16
CA LEU A 111 20.80 -9.42 -4.16
C LEU A 111 21.92 -10.15 -3.40
N GLY A 112 21.59 -11.32 -2.85
CA GLY A 112 22.53 -12.16 -2.11
C GLY A 112 22.35 -12.06 -0.60
N GLU A 113 23.42 -12.33 0.15
CA GLU A 113 23.43 -12.21 1.61
C GLU A 113 23.38 -10.74 2.03
N VAL A 114 22.58 -10.45 3.05
CA VAL A 114 22.46 -9.13 3.68
C VAL A 114 22.47 -9.31 5.20
N ARG A 115 23.06 -8.33 5.90
CA ARG A 115 23.01 -8.28 7.37
C ARG A 115 21.82 -7.45 7.84
N GLN A 116 21.38 -7.69 9.06
CA GLN A 116 20.37 -6.84 9.70
C GLN A 116 20.76 -5.35 9.62
N GLY A 117 19.81 -4.51 9.21
CA GLY A 117 19.99 -3.07 9.05
C GLY A 117 20.77 -2.66 7.79
N GLU A 118 21.23 -3.61 6.98
CA GLU A 118 21.80 -3.34 5.66
C GLU A 118 20.69 -2.95 4.69
N ALA A 119 20.96 -1.99 3.79
CA ALA A 119 19.98 -1.54 2.82
C ALA A 119 19.76 -2.62 1.75
N ILE A 120 18.51 -3.03 1.55
CA ILE A 120 18.10 -3.91 0.45
C ILE A 120 17.90 -3.06 -0.81
N GLY A 121 17.42 -1.83 -0.70
CA GLY A 121 17.20 -0.92 -1.82
C GLY A 121 16.42 0.31 -1.37
N SER A 122 16.00 1.16 -2.31
CA SER A 122 15.07 2.27 -2.03
C SER A 122 13.79 2.12 -2.84
N ALA A 123 12.69 2.76 -2.47
CA ALA A 123 11.47 2.71 -3.27
C ALA A 123 10.67 4.01 -3.18
N GLN A 124 9.87 4.30 -4.22
CA GLN A 124 8.85 5.34 -4.15
C GLN A 124 7.61 4.81 -3.42
N ASN A 125 7.16 3.62 -3.84
CA ASN A 125 6.14 2.84 -3.18
C ASN A 125 6.68 1.43 -2.99
N LEU A 126 6.54 0.88 -1.79
CA LEU A 126 6.93 -0.48 -1.48
C LEU A 126 5.68 -1.36 -1.41
N GLY A 127 5.62 -2.38 -2.25
CA GLY A 127 4.72 -3.52 -2.05
C GLY A 127 5.36 -4.50 -1.08
N PHE A 128 4.75 -4.70 0.08
CA PHE A 128 5.23 -5.57 1.15
C PHE A 128 4.24 -6.71 1.38
N ALA A 129 4.66 -7.96 1.21
CA ALA A 129 3.85 -9.12 1.55
C ALA A 129 4.62 -10.13 2.38
N THR A 130 3.94 -10.81 3.28
CA THR A 130 4.49 -11.95 4.02
C THR A 130 3.86 -13.23 3.52
N LEU A 131 4.69 -14.23 3.24
CA LEU A 131 4.24 -15.58 2.92
C LEU A 131 4.63 -16.52 4.05
N ARG A 132 3.70 -17.37 4.46
CA ARG A 132 3.95 -18.43 5.45
C ARG A 132 3.95 -19.79 4.78
N ARG A 133 4.92 -20.62 5.16
CA ARG A 133 4.97 -22.02 4.75
C ARG A 133 3.89 -22.82 5.48
N LEU A 134 3.08 -23.54 4.71
CA LEU A 134 2.06 -24.46 5.19
C LEU A 134 2.64 -25.86 5.47
N PRO A 135 1.94 -26.70 6.25
CA PRO A 135 2.39 -28.07 6.53
C PRO A 135 2.57 -28.95 5.29
N ASP A 136 1.82 -28.67 4.22
CA ASP A 136 1.95 -29.36 2.92
C ASP A 136 3.12 -28.85 2.07
N GLY A 137 3.91 -27.91 2.61
CA GLY A 137 5.07 -27.32 1.96
C GLY A 137 4.77 -26.15 1.04
N LYS A 138 3.49 -25.82 0.80
CA LYS A 138 3.10 -24.65 -0.01
C LYS A 138 3.25 -23.35 0.76
N TRP A 139 3.14 -22.23 0.05
CA TRP A 139 3.19 -20.90 0.63
C TRP A 139 1.81 -20.24 0.53
N ALA A 140 1.40 -19.58 1.60
CA ALA A 140 0.18 -18.78 1.66
C ALA A 140 0.51 -17.34 2.08
N MET A 141 -0.12 -16.37 1.44
CA MET A 141 -0.04 -14.97 1.85
C MET A 141 -0.74 -14.80 3.20
N VAL A 142 -0.08 -14.10 4.12
CA VAL A 142 -0.58 -13.80 5.46
C VAL A 142 -0.28 -12.34 5.79
N GLU A 143 -0.95 -11.81 6.80
CA GLU A 143 -0.77 -10.41 7.17
C GLU A 143 0.67 -10.22 7.63
N PRO A 144 1.39 -9.24 7.09
CA PRO A 144 2.67 -8.87 7.67
C PRO A 144 2.46 -8.28 9.07
N SER A 145 3.36 -8.61 10.01
CA SER A 145 3.31 -7.97 11.33
C SER A 145 3.84 -6.54 11.25
N ASN A 146 3.26 -5.64 12.04
CA ASN A 146 3.71 -4.26 12.08
C ASN A 146 5.19 -4.15 12.45
N GLN A 147 5.63 -4.91 13.45
CA GLN A 147 7.03 -4.92 13.88
C GLN A 147 8.00 -5.27 12.75
N LEU A 148 7.65 -6.25 11.90
CA LEU A 148 8.51 -6.66 10.79
C LEU A 148 8.62 -5.57 9.72
N ILE A 149 7.50 -4.92 9.40
CA ILE A 149 7.48 -3.78 8.48
C ILE A 149 8.32 -2.65 9.06
N GLU A 150 8.12 -2.29 10.34
CA GLU A 150 8.88 -1.20 10.97
C GLU A 150 10.39 -1.44 10.94
N GLN A 151 10.84 -2.66 11.22
CA GLN A 151 12.26 -3.05 11.12
C GLN A 151 12.79 -2.99 9.68
N THR A 152 11.91 -3.14 8.70
CA THR A 152 12.26 -3.05 7.27
C THR A 152 12.30 -1.59 6.80
N LEU A 153 11.58 -0.68 7.45
CA LEU A 153 11.52 0.74 7.08
C LEU A 153 12.44 1.65 7.91
N ARG A 154 13.02 1.13 8.99
CA ARG A 154 13.91 1.91 9.87
C ARG A 154 15.22 1.18 10.05
N LYS A 155 16.30 1.94 9.89
CA LYS A 155 17.62 1.44 10.27
C LYS A 155 17.65 1.21 11.80
N PRO A 156 18.10 0.03 12.27
CA PRO A 156 18.29 -0.24 13.69
C PRO A 156 19.27 0.73 14.36
#